data_AF-A0A962CB92-F1
#
_entry.id   AF-A0A962CB92-F1
#
_cell.length_a   1.000
_cell.length_b   1.000
_cell.length_c   1.000
_cell.angle_alpha   90.00
_cell.angle_beta   90.00
_cell.angle_gamma   90.00
#
_symmetry.space_group_name_H-M   'P 1'
#
loop_
_entity.id
_entity.type
_entity.pdbx_description
1 polymer ?
#
loop_
_entity_poly.entity_id
_entity_poly.type
_entity_poly.pdbx_seq_one_letter_code
_entity_poly.pdbx_strand_id
1 'polypeptide(L)'
;MGDSLIKSLREVSPNTALRVGISHAFLLVAALVGSLPFVFVQALLAVELILVSLATIPFYPERGLQKHLLDMLKLGAASAFVLFFSVVSYGVAAEGDSGNALEFGMSAFARLDWTDIAWALAYLVLHVAISLRTAMTSADPRATWAQNKLAEGGATFLALFFMVFVAFFVGRPIVVGLAVLGSHVDVDALLSGLMVLVRYVLMLIVSLIPESEMKSIARNPYSKR
;
A
#
# COMPACT_ATOMS: atom_id res chain seq x y z
N MET A 1 15.96 19.51 -6.83
CA MET A 1 15.51 18.32 -6.06
C MET A 1 15.20 17.13 -6.95
N GLY A 2 14.62 17.27 -8.16
CA GLY A 2 14.36 16.14 -9.07
C GLY A 2 15.62 15.37 -9.51
N ASP A 3 16.71 16.06 -9.82
CA ASP A 3 17.95 15.42 -10.29
C ASP A 3 18.65 14.55 -9.25
N SER A 4 18.53 14.88 -7.96
CA SER A 4 19.12 14.05 -6.90
C SER A 4 18.32 12.77 -6.68
N LEU A 5 16.99 12.82 -6.77
CA LEU A 5 16.13 11.63 -6.67
C LEU A 5 16.40 10.68 -7.83
N ILE A 6 16.46 11.19 -9.07
CA ILE A 6 16.73 10.37 -10.26
C ILE A 6 18.12 9.73 -10.14
N LYS A 7 19.12 10.48 -9.66
CA LYS A 7 20.47 9.94 -9.44
C LYS A 7 20.47 8.82 -8.40
N SER A 8 19.80 9.01 -7.27
CA SER A 8 19.70 7.97 -6.23
C SER A 8 18.90 6.75 -6.69
N LEU A 9 17.83 6.92 -7.48
CA LEU A 9 17.08 5.78 -8.03
C LEU A 9 17.92 4.94 -9.00
N ARG A 10 18.91 5.53 -9.69
CA ARG A 10 19.88 4.79 -10.51
C ARG A 10 20.86 3.95 -9.70
N GLU A 11 21.01 4.24 -8.41
CA GLU A 11 21.88 3.47 -7.50
C GLU A 11 21.18 2.21 -6.97
N VAL A 12 19.87 2.05 -7.19
CA VAL A 12 19.13 0.82 -6.85
C VAL A 12 19.62 -0.33 -7.71
N SER A 13 19.98 -1.45 -7.07
CA SER A 13 20.43 -2.63 -7.82
C SER A 13 19.30 -3.18 -8.72
N PRO A 14 19.63 -3.67 -9.94
CA PRO A 14 18.63 -4.26 -10.84
C PRO A 14 17.86 -5.42 -10.21
N ASN A 15 18.52 -6.21 -9.36
CA ASN A 15 17.90 -7.34 -8.65
C ASN A 15 16.86 -6.86 -7.62
N THR A 16 17.14 -5.76 -6.91
CA THR A 16 16.20 -5.14 -5.99
C THR A 16 14.99 -4.59 -6.75
N ALA A 17 15.23 -3.83 -7.84
CA ALA A 17 14.17 -3.28 -8.67
C ALA A 17 13.29 -4.37 -9.28
N LEU A 18 13.88 -5.49 -9.72
CA LEU A 18 13.15 -6.64 -10.26
C LEU A 18 12.32 -7.34 -9.18
N ARG A 19 12.88 -7.60 -8.00
CA ARG A 19 12.15 -8.23 -6.89
C ARG A 19 10.95 -7.39 -6.45
N VAL A 20 11.14 -6.08 -6.32
CA VAL A 20 10.06 -5.13 -6.01
C VAL A 20 9.03 -5.14 -7.15
N GLY A 21 9.48 -5.12 -8.40
CA GLY A 21 8.62 -5.16 -9.59
C GLY A 21 7.73 -6.40 -9.64
N ILE A 22 8.27 -7.60 -9.38
CA ILE A 22 7.51 -8.85 -9.39
C ILE A 22 6.40 -8.84 -8.32
N SER A 23 6.71 -8.39 -7.10
CA SER A 23 5.73 -8.29 -6.01
C SER A 23 4.58 -7.33 -6.35
N HIS A 24 4.89 -6.20 -6.99
CA HIS A 24 3.90 -5.20 -7.40
C HIS A 24 3.11 -5.65 -8.64
N ALA A 25 3.74 -6.36 -9.56
CA ALA A 25 3.07 -6.98 -10.70
C ALA A 25 2.07 -8.04 -10.25
N PHE A 26 2.38 -8.83 -9.21
CA PHE A 26 1.43 -9.78 -8.63
C PHE A 26 0.19 -9.09 -8.08
N LEU A 27 0.36 -7.99 -7.33
CA LEU A 27 -0.76 -7.17 -6.85
C LEU A 27 -1.59 -6.60 -8.01
N LEU A 28 -0.93 -6.10 -9.06
CA LEU A 28 -1.61 -5.56 -10.24
C LEU A 28 -2.41 -6.65 -10.97
N VAL A 29 -1.82 -7.83 -11.19
CA VAL A 29 -2.50 -8.95 -11.82
C VAL A 29 -3.70 -9.39 -10.98
N ALA A 30 -3.54 -9.48 -9.66
CA ALA A 30 -4.65 -9.80 -8.76
C ALA A 30 -5.78 -8.76 -8.85
N ALA A 31 -5.43 -7.47 -8.91
CA ALA A 31 -6.42 -6.40 -9.04
C ALA A 31 -7.13 -6.41 -10.41
N LEU A 32 -6.38 -6.58 -11.51
CA LEU A 32 -6.94 -6.51 -12.87
C LEU A 32 -7.67 -7.78 -13.29
N VAL A 33 -7.10 -8.96 -13.02
CA VAL A 33 -7.72 -10.26 -13.40
C VAL A 33 -8.82 -10.64 -12.43
N GLY A 34 -8.64 -10.33 -11.15
CA GLY A 34 -9.69 -10.51 -10.14
C GLY A 34 -10.79 -9.46 -10.21
N SER A 35 -10.70 -8.47 -11.11
CA SER A 35 -11.65 -7.35 -11.21
C SER A 35 -11.91 -6.63 -9.87
N LEU A 36 -10.89 -6.58 -9.00
CA LEU A 36 -11.04 -6.00 -7.67
C LEU A 36 -11.24 -4.49 -7.78
N PRO A 37 -12.33 -3.92 -7.24
CA PRO A 37 -12.52 -2.48 -7.22
C PRO A 37 -11.33 -1.78 -6.55
N PHE A 38 -10.92 -0.63 -7.07
CA PHE A 38 -9.80 0.14 -6.52
C PHE A 38 -9.97 0.44 -5.03
N VAL A 39 -11.19 0.79 -4.63
CA VAL A 39 -11.55 1.08 -3.23
C VAL A 39 -11.34 -0.16 -2.35
N PHE A 40 -11.62 -1.35 -2.89
CA PHE A 40 -11.36 -2.60 -2.18
C PHE A 40 -9.87 -2.93 -2.11
N VAL A 41 -9.09 -2.64 -3.16
CA VAL A 41 -7.62 -2.73 -3.12
C VAL A 41 -7.05 -1.81 -2.03
N GLN A 42 -7.54 -0.58 -1.90
CA GLN A 42 -7.16 0.35 -0.83
C GLN A 42 -7.48 -0.24 0.55
N ALA A 43 -8.69 -0.78 0.74
CA ALA A 43 -9.10 -1.42 1.98
C ALA A 43 -8.25 -2.65 2.32
N LEU A 44 -7.95 -3.49 1.33
CA LEU A 44 -7.09 -4.67 1.46
C LEU A 44 -5.71 -4.31 2.00
N LEU A 45 -5.09 -3.28 1.43
CA LEU A 45 -3.78 -2.80 1.83
C LEU A 45 -3.79 -2.13 3.21
N ALA A 46 -4.85 -1.43 3.57
CA ALA A 46 -5.03 -0.91 4.92
C ALA A 46 -5.14 -2.05 5.96
N VAL A 47 -5.89 -3.11 5.65
CA VAL A 47 -5.96 -4.31 6.50
C VAL A 47 -4.60 -4.99 6.60
N GLU A 48 -3.87 -5.09 5.48
CA GLU A 48 -2.51 -5.62 5.44
C GLU A 48 -1.57 -4.88 6.40
N LEU A 49 -1.61 -3.55 6.41
CA LEU A 49 -0.82 -2.73 7.33
C LEU A 49 -1.10 -3.05 8.80
N ILE A 50 -2.37 -3.22 9.16
CA ILE A 50 -2.77 -3.57 10.52
C ILE A 50 -2.26 -4.97 10.88
N LEU A 51 -2.42 -5.95 9.98
CA LEU A 51 -1.96 -7.32 10.21
C LEU A 51 -0.44 -7.41 10.34
N VAL A 52 0.31 -6.72 9.49
CA VAL A 52 1.77 -6.62 9.59
C VAL A 52 2.14 -5.95 10.91
N SER A 53 1.48 -4.86 11.29
CA SER A 53 1.81 -4.20 12.54
C SER A 53 1.46 -5.05 13.77
N LEU A 54 0.41 -5.88 13.71
CA LEU A 54 0.10 -6.88 14.73
C LEU A 54 1.14 -8.00 14.79
N ALA A 55 1.58 -8.49 13.63
CA ALA A 55 2.64 -9.49 13.50
C ALA A 55 4.01 -8.99 13.98
N THR A 56 4.12 -7.71 14.34
CA THR A 56 5.32 -7.11 14.92
C THR A 56 5.48 -7.44 16.42
N ILE A 57 4.40 -7.85 17.11
CA ILE A 57 4.41 -8.14 18.56
C ILE A 57 5.48 -9.16 18.98
N PRO A 58 5.64 -10.33 18.33
CA PRO A 58 6.62 -11.33 18.73
C PRO A 58 8.07 -10.84 18.60
N PHE A 59 8.32 -9.86 17.73
CA PHE A 59 9.66 -9.32 17.50
C PHE A 59 10.06 -8.26 18.54
N TYR A 60 9.10 -7.62 19.19
CA TYR A 60 9.32 -6.54 20.18
C TYR A 60 8.52 -6.76 21.48
N PRO A 61 8.77 -7.86 22.22
CA PRO A 61 8.06 -8.19 23.45
C PRO A 61 8.28 -7.16 24.57
N GLU A 62 9.45 -6.51 24.62
CA GLU A 62 9.82 -5.51 25.63
C GLU A 62 8.90 -4.28 25.65
N ARG A 63 8.14 -4.08 24.58
CA ARG A 63 7.24 -2.94 24.42
C ARG A 63 5.95 -3.07 25.24
N GLY A 64 5.56 -4.30 25.57
CA GLY A 64 4.30 -4.61 26.22
C GLY A 64 3.08 -4.50 25.28
N LEU A 65 2.06 -5.32 25.55
CA LEU A 65 0.88 -5.44 24.69
C LEU A 65 0.09 -4.13 24.56
N GLN A 66 0.00 -3.33 25.63
CA GLN A 66 -0.76 -2.08 25.65
C GLN A 66 -0.24 -1.06 24.62
N LYS A 67 1.08 -0.92 24.48
CA LYS A 67 1.65 0.02 23.50
C LYS A 67 1.42 -0.44 22.07
N HIS A 68 1.52 -1.74 21.82
CA HIS A 68 1.17 -2.31 20.51
C HIS A 68 -0.30 -2.08 20.16
N LEU A 69 -1.22 -2.26 21.13
CA LEU A 69 -2.65 -1.95 20.92
C LEU A 69 -2.90 -0.48 20.63
N LEU A 70 -2.24 0.44 21.34
CA LEU A 70 -2.36 1.88 21.07
C LEU A 70 -1.86 2.25 19.68
N ASP A 71 -0.77 1.64 19.23
CA ASP A 71 -0.26 1.82 17.87
C ASP A 71 -1.22 1.25 16.82
N MET A 72 -1.84 0.09 17.09
CA MET A 72 -2.86 -0.47 16.20
C MET A 72 -4.07 0.45 16.09
N LEU A 73 -4.49 1.05 17.21
CA LEU A 73 -5.60 1.99 17.21
C LEU A 73 -5.28 3.25 16.40
N LYS A 74 -4.07 3.80 16.55
CA LYS A 74 -3.61 4.96 15.76
C LYS A 74 -3.52 4.63 14.28
N LEU A 75 -2.92 3.50 13.94
CA LEU A 75 -2.79 3.03 12.56
C LEU A 75 -4.18 2.74 11.95
N GLY A 76 -5.07 2.13 12.72
CA GLY A 76 -6.45 1.87 12.31
C GLY A 76 -7.23 3.17 12.07
N ALA A 77 -7.13 4.15 12.97
CA ALA A 77 -7.76 5.47 12.79
C ALA A 77 -7.19 6.22 11.58
N ALA A 78 -5.86 6.23 11.41
CA ALA A 78 -5.21 6.84 10.27
C ALA A 78 -5.60 6.16 8.95
N SER A 79 -5.68 4.83 8.94
CA SER A 79 -6.09 4.05 7.77
C SER A 79 -7.56 4.29 7.44
N ALA A 80 -8.46 4.31 8.44
CA ALA A 80 -9.87 4.62 8.24
C ALA A 80 -10.08 6.03 7.69
N PHE A 81 -9.33 7.01 8.20
CA PHE A 81 -9.31 8.36 7.66
C PHE A 81 -8.90 8.38 6.19
N VAL A 82 -7.78 7.72 5.84
CA VAL A 82 -7.31 7.64 4.44
C VAL A 82 -8.35 6.93 3.57
N LEU A 83 -8.92 5.80 4.02
CA LEU A 83 -9.92 5.05 3.26
C LEU A 83 -11.17 5.88 2.97
N PHE A 84 -11.65 6.67 3.94
CA PHE A 84 -12.77 7.57 3.72
C PHE A 84 -12.49 8.54 2.54
N PHE A 85 -11.31 9.16 2.53
CA PHE A 85 -10.93 10.03 1.42
C PHE A 85 -10.66 9.27 0.12
N SER A 86 -10.14 8.04 0.18
CA SER A 86 -9.99 7.18 -1.00
C SER A 86 -11.34 6.87 -1.64
N VAL A 87 -12.37 6.56 -0.86
CA VAL A 87 -13.76 6.36 -1.33
C VAL A 87 -14.27 7.61 -2.05
N VAL A 88 -14.16 8.78 -1.40
CA VAL A 88 -14.62 10.05 -1.99
C VAL A 88 -13.85 10.39 -3.27
N SER A 89 -12.52 10.22 -3.25
CA SER A 89 -11.66 10.52 -4.40
C SER A 89 -11.93 9.60 -5.60
N TYR A 90 -12.23 8.32 -5.35
CA TYR A 90 -12.67 7.39 -6.37
C TYR A 90 -14.01 7.83 -6.97
N GLY A 91 -14.98 8.21 -6.13
CA GLY A 91 -16.27 8.71 -6.60
C GLY A 91 -16.12 9.92 -7.52
N VAL A 92 -15.25 10.87 -7.16
CA VAL A 92 -14.98 12.03 -8.03
C VAL A 92 -14.26 11.62 -9.31
N ALA A 93 -13.32 10.69 -9.26
CA ALA A 93 -12.62 10.21 -10.46
C ALA A 93 -13.58 9.51 -11.43
N ALA A 94 -14.50 8.70 -10.91
CA ALA A 94 -15.41 7.87 -11.69
C ALA A 94 -16.65 8.61 -12.20
N GLU A 95 -17.32 9.37 -11.34
CA GLU A 95 -18.61 9.99 -11.65
C GLU A 95 -18.48 11.48 -12.03
N GLY A 96 -17.43 12.16 -11.55
CA GLY A 96 -17.23 13.58 -11.78
C GLY A 96 -18.09 14.46 -10.87
N ASP A 97 -18.84 15.39 -11.47
CA ASP A 97 -19.55 16.49 -10.77
C ASP A 97 -21.04 16.20 -10.53
N SER A 98 -21.52 14.97 -10.72
CA SER A 98 -22.94 14.58 -10.59
C SER A 98 -23.49 14.68 -9.15
N GLY A 99 -22.64 15.03 -8.18
CA GLY A 99 -23.07 15.59 -6.90
C GLY A 99 -23.06 14.62 -5.71
N ASN A 100 -22.76 13.32 -5.89
CA ASN A 100 -22.67 12.39 -4.76
C ASN A 100 -21.52 11.37 -4.84
N ALA A 101 -20.28 11.89 -4.90
CA ALA A 101 -19.06 11.08 -4.94
C ALA A 101 -18.95 10.05 -3.80
N LEU A 102 -19.47 10.35 -2.60
CA LEU A 102 -19.43 9.42 -1.48
C LEU A 102 -20.33 8.20 -1.74
N GLU A 103 -21.56 8.41 -2.19
CA GLU A 103 -22.50 7.32 -2.50
C GLU A 103 -21.94 6.43 -3.61
N PHE A 104 -21.42 7.04 -4.69
CA PHE A 104 -20.82 6.29 -5.77
C PHE A 104 -19.60 5.49 -5.33
N GLY A 105 -18.71 6.11 -4.54
CA GLY A 105 -17.54 5.41 -4.00
C GLY A 105 -17.93 4.24 -3.10
N MET A 106 -18.97 4.40 -2.28
CA MET A 106 -19.48 3.32 -1.43
C MET A 106 -20.13 2.20 -2.25
N SER A 107 -20.77 2.52 -3.38
CA SER A 107 -21.36 1.52 -4.28
C SER A 107 -20.33 0.53 -4.85
N ALA A 108 -19.04 0.88 -4.87
CA ALA A 108 -17.97 -0.02 -5.27
C ALA A 108 -17.88 -1.26 -4.37
N PHE A 109 -18.22 -1.15 -3.08
CA PHE A 109 -18.26 -2.29 -2.17
C PHE A 109 -19.46 -3.21 -2.40
N ALA A 110 -20.56 -2.69 -2.94
CA ALA A 110 -21.74 -3.50 -3.27
C ALA A 110 -21.52 -4.45 -4.46
N ARG A 111 -20.44 -4.23 -5.23
CA ARG A 111 -20.05 -5.06 -6.38
C ARG A 111 -19.18 -6.26 -6.00
N LEU A 112 -18.79 -6.39 -4.73
CA LEU A 112 -17.92 -7.47 -4.27
C LEU A 112 -18.66 -8.80 -4.19
N ASP A 113 -18.04 -9.84 -4.72
CA ASP A 113 -18.51 -11.21 -4.57
C ASP A 113 -17.66 -12.02 -3.56
N TRP A 114 -18.05 -13.28 -3.33
CA TRP A 114 -17.30 -14.17 -2.44
C TRP A 114 -15.93 -14.56 -2.98
N THR A 115 -15.74 -14.53 -4.30
CA THR A 115 -14.48 -14.83 -5.00
C THR A 115 -13.45 -13.75 -4.72
N ASP A 116 -13.86 -12.48 -4.78
CA ASP A 116 -13.05 -11.30 -4.47
C ASP A 116 -12.52 -11.35 -3.04
N ILE A 117 -13.42 -11.65 -2.10
CA ILE A 117 -13.10 -11.80 -0.69
C ILE A 117 -12.13 -12.98 -0.48
N ALA A 118 -12.36 -14.10 -1.15
CA ALA A 118 -11.47 -15.27 -1.07
C ALA A 118 -10.06 -14.96 -1.59
N TRP A 119 -9.93 -14.25 -2.71
CA TRP A 119 -8.64 -13.82 -3.26
C TRP A 119 -7.92 -12.84 -2.34
N ALA A 120 -8.63 -11.84 -1.82
CA ALA A 120 -8.10 -10.89 -0.84
C ALA A 120 -7.57 -11.60 0.41
N LEU A 121 -8.34 -12.54 0.97
CA LEU A 121 -7.93 -13.33 2.12
C LEU A 121 -6.72 -14.22 1.79
N ALA A 122 -6.72 -14.89 0.64
CA ALA A 122 -5.60 -15.72 0.21
C ALA A 122 -4.32 -14.90 0.06
N TYR A 123 -4.40 -13.72 -0.55
CA TYR A 123 -3.30 -12.76 -0.65
C TYR A 123 -2.79 -12.37 0.74
N LEU A 124 -3.65 -11.91 1.64
CA LEU A 124 -3.26 -11.47 2.99
C LEU A 124 -2.58 -12.60 3.78
N VAL A 125 -3.22 -13.77 3.83
CA VAL A 125 -2.71 -14.91 4.59
C VAL A 125 -1.36 -15.35 4.03
N LEU A 126 -1.25 -15.55 2.72
CA LEU A 126 -0.02 -16.02 2.09
C LEU A 126 1.11 -15.00 2.27
N HIS A 127 0.82 -13.72 2.02
CA HIS A 127 1.83 -12.67 2.08
C HIS A 127 2.34 -12.43 3.50
N VAL A 128 1.44 -12.33 4.49
CA VAL A 128 1.81 -12.14 5.90
C VAL A 128 2.52 -13.40 6.43
N ALA A 129 2.02 -14.60 6.15
CA ALA A 129 2.60 -15.85 6.66
C ALA A 129 4.01 -16.12 6.10
N ILE A 130 4.22 -15.95 4.79
CA ILE A 130 5.55 -16.11 4.18
C ILE A 130 6.53 -15.11 4.80
N SER A 131 6.10 -13.87 5.00
CA SER A 131 6.94 -12.81 5.53
C SER A 131 7.31 -13.06 6.99
N LEU A 132 6.33 -13.49 7.80
CA LEU A 132 6.54 -13.86 9.20
C LEU A 132 7.51 -15.03 9.31
N ARG A 133 7.29 -16.09 8.51
CA ARG A 133 8.16 -17.26 8.45
C ARG A 133 9.58 -16.87 8.09
N THR A 134 9.76 -16.07 7.04
CA THR A 134 11.08 -15.62 6.56
C THR A 134 11.84 -14.86 7.64
N ALA A 135 11.15 -13.96 8.36
CA ALA A 135 11.77 -13.23 9.47
C ALA A 135 12.13 -14.16 10.64
N MET A 136 11.21 -15.04 11.06
CA MET A 136 11.42 -15.95 12.19
C MET A 136 12.55 -16.97 11.95
N THR A 137 12.77 -17.39 10.70
CA THR A 137 13.83 -18.35 10.35
C THR A 137 15.19 -17.68 10.08
N SER A 138 15.25 -16.35 10.10
CA SER A 138 16.48 -15.60 9.82
C SER A 138 17.40 -15.51 11.04
N ALA A 139 18.69 -15.26 10.81
CA ALA A 139 19.68 -15.10 11.88
C ALA A 139 19.44 -13.86 12.76
N ASP A 140 18.83 -12.81 12.21
CA ASP A 140 18.38 -11.61 12.96
C ASP A 140 16.91 -11.32 12.60
N PRO A 141 15.95 -11.92 13.33
CA PRO A 141 14.52 -11.78 13.03
C PRO A 141 14.01 -10.34 13.06
N ARG A 142 14.54 -9.50 13.96
CA ARG A 142 14.12 -8.09 14.08
C ARG A 142 14.58 -7.27 12.89
N ALA A 143 15.86 -7.40 12.52
CA ALA A 143 16.40 -6.70 11.37
C ALA A 143 15.71 -7.15 10.07
N THR A 144 15.48 -8.46 9.92
CA THR A 144 14.82 -9.02 8.74
C THR A 144 13.35 -8.59 8.65
N TRP A 145 12.62 -8.56 9.78
CA TRP A 145 11.25 -8.05 9.81
C TRP A 145 11.20 -6.55 9.48
N ALA A 146 12.10 -5.75 10.04
CA ALA A 146 12.13 -4.32 9.81
C ALA A 146 12.46 -3.96 8.35
N GLN A 147 13.48 -4.61 7.78
CA GLN A 147 13.89 -4.43 6.38
C GLN A 147 12.78 -4.83 5.41
N ASN A 148 12.13 -5.97 5.63
CA ASN A 148 11.15 -6.47 4.69
C ASN A 148 9.75 -5.86 4.87
N LYS A 149 9.35 -5.46 6.09
CA LYS A 149 7.94 -5.13 6.38
C LYS A 149 7.66 -3.80 7.04
N LEU A 150 8.53 -3.29 7.91
CA LEU A 150 8.32 -1.93 8.43
C LEU A 150 8.53 -0.89 7.32
N ALA A 151 9.56 -1.08 6.51
CA ALA A 151 9.86 -0.25 5.35
C ALA A 151 8.73 -0.31 4.30
N GLU A 152 8.25 -1.52 4.01
CA GLU A 152 7.13 -1.75 3.08
C GLU A 152 5.81 -1.19 3.60
N GLY A 153 5.55 -1.31 4.90
CA GLY A 153 4.37 -0.74 5.54
C GLY A 153 4.36 0.79 5.45
N GLY A 154 5.50 1.44 5.70
CA GLY A 154 5.64 2.88 5.52
C GLY A 154 5.36 3.34 4.08
N ALA A 155 5.96 2.67 3.09
CA ALA A 155 5.70 2.94 1.68
C ALA A 155 4.23 2.72 1.29
N THR A 156 3.61 1.66 1.81
CA THR A 156 2.21 1.33 1.52
C THR A 156 1.28 2.38 2.13
N PHE A 157 1.49 2.80 3.39
CA PHE A 157 0.68 3.85 4.00
C PHE A 157 0.80 5.18 3.25
N LEU A 158 2.03 5.57 2.87
CA LEU A 158 2.25 6.77 2.05
C LEU A 158 1.58 6.64 0.67
N ALA A 159 1.61 5.47 0.04
CA ALA A 159 0.93 5.22 -1.22
C ALA A 159 -0.59 5.38 -1.09
N LEU A 160 -1.21 4.80 -0.05
CA LEU A 160 -2.65 4.96 0.24
C LEU A 160 -3.01 6.45 0.38
N PHE A 161 -2.22 7.19 1.16
CA PHE A 161 -2.43 8.62 1.37
C PHE A 161 -2.26 9.44 0.07
N PHE A 162 -1.19 9.19 -0.70
CA PHE A 162 -0.96 9.90 -1.96
C PHE A 162 -2.04 9.58 -3.00
N MET A 163 -2.57 8.37 -3.00
CA MET A 163 -3.58 7.98 -3.97
C MET A 163 -4.87 8.78 -3.86
N VAL A 164 -5.19 9.33 -2.68
CA VAL A 164 -6.27 10.32 -2.53
C VAL A 164 -6.06 11.48 -3.50
N PHE A 165 -4.87 12.08 -3.49
CA PHE A 165 -4.54 13.21 -4.35
C PHE A 165 -4.37 12.79 -5.81
N VAL A 166 -3.75 11.64 -6.07
CA VAL A 166 -3.55 11.12 -7.43
C VAL A 166 -4.91 10.87 -8.10
N ALA A 167 -5.91 10.34 -7.40
CA ALA A 167 -7.25 10.16 -7.95
C ALA A 167 -7.87 11.49 -8.42
N PHE A 168 -7.74 12.56 -7.63
CA PHE A 168 -8.25 13.89 -7.99
C PHE A 168 -7.44 14.58 -9.09
N PHE A 169 -6.12 14.65 -8.95
CA PHE A 169 -5.26 15.52 -9.77
C PHE A 169 -4.66 14.82 -10.99
N VAL A 170 -4.69 13.49 -11.04
CA VAL A 170 -4.13 12.71 -12.15
C VAL A 170 -5.20 11.81 -12.75
N GLY A 171 -5.86 10.97 -11.93
CA GLY A 171 -6.88 10.03 -12.36
C GLY A 171 -8.02 10.72 -13.08
N ARG A 172 -8.68 11.69 -12.43
CA ARG A 172 -9.81 12.41 -13.03
C ARG A 172 -9.44 13.14 -14.33
N PRO A 173 -8.35 13.94 -14.42
CA PRO A 173 -7.94 14.53 -15.69
C PRO A 173 -7.68 13.52 -16.80
N ILE A 174 -7.10 12.35 -16.51
CA ILE A 174 -6.90 11.28 -17.49
C ILE A 174 -8.25 10.75 -17.98
N VAL A 175 -9.17 10.45 -17.06
CA VAL A 175 -10.52 9.95 -17.40
C VAL A 175 -11.26 10.95 -18.28
N VAL A 176 -11.26 12.24 -17.91
CA VAL A 176 -11.92 13.30 -18.69
C VAL A 176 -11.25 13.49 -20.05
N GLY A 177 -9.92 13.55 -20.09
CA GLY A 177 -9.17 13.74 -21.32
C GLY A 177 -9.40 12.60 -22.33
N LEU A 178 -9.40 11.35 -21.86
CA LEU A 178 -9.68 10.19 -22.70
C LEU A 178 -11.15 10.10 -23.13
N ALA A 179 -12.08 10.51 -22.27
CA ALA A 179 -13.49 10.61 -22.63
C ALA A 179 -13.72 11.64 -23.76
N VAL A 180 -13.02 12.79 -23.74
CA VAL A 180 -13.05 13.78 -24.83
C VAL A 180 -12.54 13.19 -26.16
N LEU A 181 -11.61 12.24 -26.10
CA LEU A 181 -11.10 11.50 -27.26
C LEU A 181 -11.98 10.30 -27.66
N GLY A 182 -13.15 10.12 -27.03
CA GLY A 182 -14.08 9.02 -27.31
C GLY A 182 -13.64 7.66 -26.78
N SER A 183 -12.63 7.62 -25.90
CA SER A 183 -12.15 6.38 -25.27
C SER A 183 -12.84 6.17 -23.92
N HIS A 184 -13.41 4.99 -23.69
CA HIS A 184 -13.90 4.60 -22.37
C HIS A 184 -12.75 4.05 -21.53
N VAL A 185 -12.62 4.55 -20.30
CA VAL A 185 -11.57 4.17 -19.36
C VAL A 185 -12.19 3.44 -18.19
N ASP A 186 -11.70 2.25 -17.91
CA ASP A 186 -11.96 1.57 -16.64
C ASP A 186 -11.21 2.30 -15.52
N VAL A 187 -11.96 2.99 -14.67
CA VAL A 187 -11.43 3.82 -13.58
C VAL A 187 -10.81 2.95 -12.48
N ASP A 188 -11.35 1.75 -12.24
CA ASP A 188 -10.80 0.81 -11.27
C ASP A 188 -9.43 0.31 -11.74
N ALA A 189 -9.31 -0.05 -13.02
CA ALA A 189 -8.04 -0.47 -13.62
C ALA A 189 -7.01 0.68 -13.64
N LEU A 190 -7.40 1.89 -14.02
CA LEU A 190 -6.53 3.07 -14.04
C LEU A 190 -5.98 3.37 -12.65
N LEU A 191 -6.86 3.50 -11.64
CA LEU A 191 -6.45 3.88 -10.29
C LEU A 191 -5.67 2.75 -9.61
N SER A 192 -5.98 1.48 -9.88
CA SER A 192 -5.18 0.35 -9.42
C SER A 192 -3.79 0.35 -10.04
N GLY A 193 -3.68 0.64 -11.34
CA GLY A 193 -2.39 0.80 -12.01
C GLY A 193 -1.54 1.93 -11.44
N LEU A 194 -2.17 3.09 -11.19
CA LEU A 194 -1.50 4.24 -10.55
C LEU A 194 -1.07 3.92 -9.11
N MET A 195 -1.90 3.21 -8.33
CA MET A 195 -1.55 2.78 -6.98
C MET A 195 -0.31 1.88 -6.97
N VAL A 196 -0.28 0.88 -7.86
CA VAL A 196 0.86 -0.03 -8.00
C VAL A 196 2.12 0.75 -8.39
N LEU A 197 2.01 1.70 -9.32
CA LEU A 197 3.14 2.54 -9.73
C LEU A 197 3.67 3.41 -8.58
N VAL A 198 2.78 4.09 -7.84
CA VAL A 198 3.16 4.92 -6.69
C VAL A 198 3.85 4.06 -5.63
N ARG A 199 3.27 2.91 -5.28
CA ARG A 199 3.85 1.98 -4.29
C ARG A 199 5.20 1.44 -4.74
N TYR A 200 5.35 1.11 -6.03
CA TYR A 200 6.62 0.68 -6.62
C TYR A 200 7.71 1.74 -6.45
N VAL A 201 7.42 3.00 -6.82
CA VAL A 201 8.38 4.11 -6.69
C VAL A 201 8.76 4.35 -5.22
N LEU A 202 7.78 4.35 -4.31
CA LEU A 202 8.06 4.50 -2.88
C LEU A 202 8.90 3.34 -2.34
N MET A 203 8.69 2.12 -2.82
CA MET A 203 9.52 0.99 -2.43
C MET A 203 10.95 1.07 -2.97
N LEU A 204 11.15 1.59 -4.18
CA LEU A 204 12.49 1.88 -4.67
C LEU A 204 13.19 2.92 -3.78
N ILE A 205 12.48 3.97 -3.38
CA ILE A 205 13.02 4.99 -2.46
C ILE A 205 13.39 4.38 -1.11
N VAL A 206 12.50 3.55 -0.54
CA VAL A 206 12.76 2.86 0.72
C VAL A 206 13.93 1.89 0.62
N SER A 207 14.16 1.27 -0.54
CA SER A 207 15.29 0.37 -0.76
C SER A 207 16.67 1.06 -0.75
N LEU A 208 16.69 2.41 -0.79
CA LEU A 208 17.91 3.20 -0.66
C LEU A 208 18.35 3.37 0.80
N ILE A 209 17.52 3.01 1.79
CA ILE A 209 17.90 3.09 3.20
C ILE A 209 19.03 2.08 3.47
N PRO A 210 20.22 2.52 3.93
CA PRO A 210 21.34 1.63 4.21
C PRO A 210 20.98 0.54 5.23
N GLU A 211 21.50 -0.68 5.04
CA GLU A 211 21.24 -1.78 5.97
C GLU A 211 21.66 -1.47 7.41
N SER A 212 22.74 -0.69 7.60
CA SER A 212 23.23 -0.26 8.91
C SER A 212 22.21 0.65 9.61
N GLU A 213 21.59 1.57 8.87
CA GLU A 213 20.54 2.44 9.35
C GLU A 213 19.27 1.65 9.67
N MET A 214 18.88 0.71 8.80
CA MET A 214 17.73 -0.14 9.07
C MET A 214 17.92 -1.05 10.28
N LYS A 215 19.14 -1.60 10.48
CA LYS A 215 19.49 -2.35 11.70
C LYS A 215 19.45 -1.46 12.94
N SER A 216 19.87 -0.19 12.82
CA SER A 216 19.77 0.78 13.90
C SER A 216 18.31 1.05 14.27
N ILE A 217 17.46 1.34 13.28
CA ILE A 217 16.01 1.56 13.44
C ILE A 217 15.35 0.32 14.04
N ALA A 218 15.71 -0.89 13.59
CA ALA A 218 15.15 -2.14 14.09
C ALA A 218 15.54 -2.41 15.56
N ARG A 219 16.71 -1.95 16.01
CA ARG A 219 17.17 -2.16 17.38
C ARG A 219 16.71 -1.06 18.33
N ASN A 220 16.55 0.16 17.82
CA ASN A 220 16.10 1.33 18.57
C ASN A 220 14.97 2.08 17.85
N PRO A 221 13.81 1.45 17.62
CA PRO A 221 12.70 2.09 16.89
C PRO A 221 12.10 3.31 17.61
N TYR A 222 12.48 3.52 18.88
CA TYR A 222 11.97 4.58 19.75
C TYR A 222 13.06 5.33 20.51
N SER A 223 14.30 5.39 19.98
CA SER A 223 15.32 6.24 20.61
C SER A 223 14.77 7.65 20.72
N LYS A 224 14.67 8.18 21.96
CA LYS A 224 14.25 9.56 22.22
C LYS A 224 15.17 10.48 21.42
N ARG A 225 14.66 11.02 20.32
CA ARG A 225 15.01 12.37 19.89
C ARG A 225 14.04 13.31 20.58
#